data_AF-A0ABC8RSJ4-F1
#
_entry.id   AF-A0ABC8RSJ4-F1
#
_cell.length_a   1.000
_cell.length_b   1.000
_cell.length_c   1.000
_cell.angle_alpha   90.00
_cell.angle_beta   90.00
_cell.angle_gamma   90.00
#
_symmetry.space_group_name_H-M   'P 1'
#
loop_
_entity.id
_entity.type
_entity.pdbx_description
1 polymer ?
#
loop_
_entity_poly.entity_id
_entity_poly.type
_entity_poly.pdbx_seq_one_letter_code
_entity_poly.pdbx_strand_id
1 'polypeptide(L)'
;MEAEVVEGELVLPTKMSFKKIQMYEKYPKGQARGRHWKHLKQIIQAENYHNYPPHEPNYVNIESTLSMHPCKRICDITGYEAPYFDPRTNLRYANADVFKLIRSLPNEYVQSYLALRNAAVVLK
;
A
#
# COMPACT_ATOMS: atom_id res chain seq x y z
N MET A 1 -30.66 -30.40 -3.72
CA MET A 1 -29.28 -30.30 -3.23
C MET A 1 -29.35 -29.57 -1.91
N GLU A 2 -29.04 -30.27 -0.84
CA GLU A 2 -29.54 -30.02 0.52
C GLU A 2 -29.01 -28.72 1.13
N ALA A 3 -29.88 -28.03 1.88
CA ALA A 3 -29.62 -26.70 2.46
C ALA A 3 -28.44 -26.70 3.44
N GLU A 4 -28.09 -27.85 4.02
CA GLU A 4 -27.01 -28.00 5.00
C GLU A 4 -25.61 -27.79 4.40
N VAL A 5 -25.44 -27.99 3.08
CA VAL A 5 -24.15 -27.80 2.40
C VAL A 5 -23.83 -26.31 2.17
N VAL A 6 -24.85 -25.45 2.18
CA VAL A 6 -24.71 -23.99 1.97
C VAL A 6 -24.28 -23.27 3.24
N GLU A 7 -24.64 -23.78 4.43
CA GLU A 7 -24.23 -23.21 5.72
C GLU A 7 -22.78 -23.53 6.10
N GLY A 8 -22.20 -24.60 5.55
CA GLY A 8 -20.88 -25.08 5.94
C GLY A 8 -19.66 -24.32 5.39
N GLU A 9 -19.83 -23.15 4.75
CA GLU A 9 -18.76 -22.37 4.06
C GLU A 9 -17.85 -23.16 3.08
N LEU A 10 -18.14 -24.45 2.81
CA LEU A 10 -17.35 -25.31 1.92
C LEU A 10 -17.58 -25.02 0.44
N VAL A 11 -18.60 -24.23 0.11
CA VAL A 11 -18.90 -23.77 -1.24
C VAL A 11 -18.97 -22.26 -1.20
N LEU A 12 -18.11 -21.59 -1.99
CA LEU A 12 -18.18 -20.15 -2.16
C LEU A 12 -19.64 -19.77 -2.51
N PRO A 13 -20.26 -18.84 -1.76
CA PRO A 13 -21.61 -18.40 -2.07
C PRO A 13 -21.69 -17.94 -3.53
N THR A 14 -22.70 -18.42 -4.25
CA THR A 14 -22.97 -17.95 -5.64
C THR A 14 -23.22 -16.43 -5.69
N LYS A 15 -23.53 -15.84 -4.53
CA LYS A 15 -23.75 -14.41 -4.30
C LYS A 15 -22.97 -13.96 -3.07
N MET A 16 -21.91 -13.18 -3.30
CA MET A 16 -21.16 -12.51 -2.23
C MET A 16 -21.95 -11.30 -1.71
N SER A 17 -22.08 -11.17 -0.38
CA SER A 17 -22.87 -10.14 0.31
C SER A 17 -22.44 -8.71 -0.01
N PHE A 18 -21.14 -8.49 -0.26
CA PHE A 18 -20.56 -7.18 -0.61
C PHE A 18 -20.75 -6.78 -2.08
N LYS A 19 -21.20 -7.71 -2.95
CA LYS A 19 -21.64 -7.37 -4.31
C LYS A 19 -23.14 -7.07 -4.29
N LYS A 20 -23.51 -5.84 -3.90
CA LYS A 20 -24.86 -5.33 -4.22
C LYS A 20 -25.04 -5.41 -5.72
N ILE A 21 -25.99 -6.24 -6.11
CA ILE A 21 -26.18 -6.64 -7.48
C ILE A 21 -26.77 -5.47 -8.28
N GLN A 22 -25.93 -4.57 -8.81
CA GLN A 22 -26.37 -3.67 -9.89
C GLN A 22 -26.77 -4.44 -11.16
N MET A 23 -26.47 -5.74 -11.26
CA MET A 23 -26.56 -6.54 -12.49
C MET A 23 -27.84 -7.38 -12.66
N TYR A 24 -28.63 -7.64 -11.61
CA TYR A 24 -29.79 -8.54 -11.65
C TYR A 24 -31.10 -7.77 -11.81
N GLU A 25 -31.23 -6.62 -11.12
CA GLU A 25 -32.40 -5.75 -11.31
C GLU A 25 -32.32 -4.89 -12.58
N LYS A 26 -31.13 -4.40 -12.97
CA LYS A 26 -31.02 -3.50 -14.15
C LYS A 26 -30.90 -4.21 -15.49
N TYR A 27 -30.57 -5.51 -15.52
CA TYR A 27 -30.37 -6.23 -16.77
C TYR A 27 -31.00 -7.62 -16.69
N PRO A 28 -32.27 -7.79 -17.14
CA PRO A 28 -32.82 -9.12 -17.34
C PRO A 28 -31.91 -9.89 -18.31
N LYS A 29 -31.58 -11.14 -17.96
CA LYS A 29 -30.74 -12.00 -18.81
C LYS A 29 -31.34 -12.05 -20.21
N GLY A 30 -30.68 -11.40 -21.17
CA GLY A 30 -31.17 -11.32 -22.55
C GLY A 30 -30.45 -10.36 -23.49
N GLN A 31 -29.66 -9.40 -22.99
CA GLN A 31 -28.83 -8.56 -23.86
C GLN A 31 -27.35 -8.76 -23.57
N ALA A 32 -26.71 -9.57 -24.43
CA ALA A 32 -25.26 -9.60 -24.58
C ALA A 32 -24.77 -8.32 -25.26
N ARG A 33 -25.06 -7.13 -24.70
CA ARG A 33 -24.31 -5.94 -25.07
C ARG A 33 -22.90 -6.16 -24.50
N GLY A 34 -21.92 -6.19 -25.40
CA GLY A 34 -20.54 -6.57 -25.11
C GLY A 34 -20.11 -6.05 -23.75
N ARG A 35 -19.63 -6.96 -22.89
CA ARG A 35 -19.17 -6.64 -21.54
C ARG A 35 -18.02 -5.65 -21.66
N HIS A 36 -18.33 -4.36 -21.59
CA HIS A 36 -17.32 -3.32 -21.58
C HIS A 36 -16.79 -3.19 -20.16
N TRP A 37 -15.51 -3.52 -19.98
CA TRP A 37 -14.83 -3.33 -18.70
C TRP A 37 -14.78 -1.84 -18.40
N LYS A 38 -15.40 -1.41 -17.31
CA LYS A 38 -15.31 -0.02 -16.85
C LYS A 38 -13.90 0.24 -16.33
N HIS A 39 -13.34 1.40 -16.65
CA HIS A 39 -12.07 1.81 -16.05
C HIS A 39 -12.27 2.17 -14.58
N LEU A 40 -11.23 2.03 -13.76
CA LEU A 40 -11.26 2.33 -12.33
C LEU A 40 -11.82 3.73 -12.04
N LYS A 41 -11.43 4.74 -12.82
CA LYS A 41 -11.95 6.11 -12.70
C LYS A 41 -13.47 6.18 -12.86
N GLN A 42 -14.04 5.41 -13.78
CA GLN A 42 -15.49 5.36 -14.00
C GLN A 42 -16.20 4.61 -12.87
N ILE A 43 -15.56 3.60 -12.27
CA ILE A 43 -16.09 2.86 -11.12
C ILE A 43 -16.13 3.77 -9.90
N ILE A 44 -15.02 4.46 -9.59
CA ILE A 44 -14.92 5.39 -8.46
C ILE A 44 -15.98 6.50 -8.54
N GLN A 45 -16.22 7.04 -9.74
CA GLN A 45 -17.24 8.07 -9.94
C GLN A 45 -18.68 7.53 -9.85
N ALA A 46 -18.92 6.27 -10.21
CA ALA A 46 -20.25 5.67 -10.19
C ALA A 46 -20.64 5.11 -8.81
N GLU A 47 -19.67 4.92 -7.92
CA GLU A 47 -19.91 4.44 -6.57
C GLU A 47 -20.29 5.57 -5.62
N ASN A 48 -21.46 5.45 -4.99
CA ASN A 48 -21.93 6.42 -4.01
C ASN A 48 -21.36 6.11 -2.62
N TYR A 49 -20.08 6.41 -2.39
CA TYR A 49 -19.36 6.10 -1.14
C TYR A 49 -20.06 6.58 0.14
N HIS A 50 -20.79 7.69 0.08
CA HIS A 50 -21.55 8.26 1.19
C HIS A 50 -22.68 7.35 1.72
N ASN A 51 -23.15 6.38 0.93
CA ASN A 51 -24.21 5.47 1.32
C ASN A 51 -23.70 4.18 2.00
N TYR A 52 -22.38 3.98 2.03
CA TYR A 52 -21.78 2.81 2.67
C TYR A 52 -21.42 3.11 4.12
N PRO A 53 -21.59 2.14 5.04
CA PRO A 53 -21.16 2.31 6.41
C PRO A 53 -19.62 2.49 6.47
N PRO A 54 -19.09 3.26 7.44
CA PRO A 54 -17.66 3.56 7.54
C PRO A 54 -16.73 2.35 7.68
N HIS A 55 -17.27 1.21 8.13
CA HIS A 55 -16.52 -0.02 8.37
C HIS A 55 -16.44 -0.94 7.14
N GLU A 56 -17.08 -0.56 6.02
CA GLU A 56 -17.06 -1.36 4.79
C GLU A 56 -15.86 -0.97 3.89
N PRO A 57 -15.07 -1.94 3.42
CA PRO A 57 -13.97 -1.67 2.52
C PRO A 57 -14.49 -1.25 1.13
N ASN A 58 -14.07 -0.07 0.70
CA ASN A 58 -14.34 0.60 -0.57
C ASN A 58 -13.04 0.75 -1.37
N TYR A 59 -13.12 0.91 -2.70
CA TYR A 59 -11.92 1.08 -3.55
C TYR A 59 -10.99 2.24 -3.16
N VAL A 60 -11.47 3.21 -2.37
CA VAL A 60 -10.69 4.34 -1.88
C VAL A 60 -10.02 4.06 -0.52
N ASN A 61 -10.50 3.10 0.26
CA ASN A 61 -10.04 2.84 1.64
C ASN A 61 -9.33 1.47 1.81
N ILE A 62 -9.20 0.68 0.75
CA ILE A 62 -8.51 -0.62 0.76
C ILE A 62 -6.99 -0.52 0.98
N GLU A 63 -6.41 0.68 0.95
CA GLU A 63 -4.99 0.89 1.23
C GLU A 63 -4.66 0.51 2.67
N SER A 64 -3.51 -0.13 2.87
CA SER A 64 -3.10 -0.55 4.21
C SER A 64 -2.87 0.66 5.10
N THR A 65 -3.30 0.57 6.34
CA THR A 65 -2.97 1.55 7.38
C THR A 65 -1.44 1.63 7.57
N LEU A 66 -0.99 2.76 8.10
CA LEU A 66 0.43 2.95 8.44
C LEU A 66 0.93 1.86 9.39
N SER A 67 2.20 1.47 9.23
CA SER A 67 2.84 0.50 10.13
C SER A 67 2.94 1.07 11.54
N MET A 68 2.48 0.31 12.54
CA MET A 68 2.72 0.62 13.96
C MET A 68 4.07 0.09 14.47
N HIS A 69 4.74 -0.79 13.72
CA HIS A 69 5.99 -1.38 14.15
C HIS A 69 7.16 -0.40 13.96
N PRO A 70 8.05 -0.26 14.96
CA PRO A 70 9.20 0.62 14.84
C PRO A 70 10.13 0.15 13.73
N CYS A 71 10.55 1.08 12.87
CA CYS A 71 11.45 0.78 11.76
C CYS A 71 12.84 0.40 12.29
N LYS A 72 13.41 -0.70 11.79
CA LYS A 72 14.81 -1.06 12.04
C LYS A 72 15.72 -0.03 11.39
N ARG A 73 16.75 0.41 12.12
CA ARG A 73 17.74 1.37 11.62
C ARG A 73 18.93 0.60 11.07
N ILE A 74 19.15 0.73 9.78
CA ILE A 74 20.23 0.08 9.04
C ILE A 74 21.24 1.14 8.60
N CYS A 75 22.51 0.77 8.58
CA CYS A 75 23.60 1.60 8.09
C CYS A 75 23.49 1.79 6.57
N ASP A 76 23.58 3.03 6.12
CA ASP A 76 23.38 3.38 4.71
C ASP A 76 24.53 2.90 3.80
N ILE A 77 25.68 2.52 4.37
CA ILE A 77 26.87 2.07 3.63
C ILE A 77 27.03 0.54 3.70
N THR A 78 26.98 -0.03 4.90
CA THR A 78 27.34 -1.45 5.12
C THR A 78 26.14 -2.39 5.24
N GLY A 79 24.92 -1.88 5.47
CA GLY A 79 23.73 -2.71 5.63
C GLY A 79 23.59 -3.40 7.00
N TYR A 80 24.51 -3.18 7.95
CA TYR A 80 24.37 -3.65 9.33
C TYR A 80 23.41 -2.78 10.15
N GLU A 81 22.95 -3.29 11.30
CA GLU A 81 22.16 -2.49 12.23
C GLU A 81 22.97 -1.27 12.71
N ALA A 82 22.38 -0.09 12.58
CA ALA A 82 23.01 1.19 12.90
C ALA A 82 22.32 1.83 14.11
N PRO A 83 22.94 1.76 15.31
CA PRO A 83 22.42 2.43 16.50
C PRO A 83 22.59 3.96 16.44
N TYR A 84 23.53 4.46 15.63
CA TYR A 84 23.93 5.87 15.61
C TYR A 84 23.67 6.54 14.25
N PHE A 85 23.59 7.87 14.26
CA PHE A 85 23.51 8.70 13.07
C PHE A 85 24.37 9.96 13.23
N ASP A 86 24.87 10.48 12.10
CA ASP A 86 25.65 11.71 12.07
C ASP A 86 24.72 12.94 11.97
N PRO A 87 24.72 13.90 12.91
CA PRO A 87 23.86 15.09 12.84
C PRO A 87 24.19 16.02 11.67
N ARG A 88 25.38 15.94 11.08
CA ARG A 88 25.77 16.79 9.94
C ARG A 88 25.21 16.27 8.62
N THR A 89 25.26 14.97 8.41
CA THR A 89 24.94 14.31 7.13
C THR A 89 23.63 13.51 7.17
N ASN A 90 23.07 13.27 8.37
CA ASN A 90 21.93 12.39 8.61
C ASN A 90 22.13 10.93 8.12
N LEU A 91 23.37 10.52 7.88
CA LEU A 91 23.72 9.15 7.56
C LEU A 91 23.81 8.30 8.83
N ARG A 92 23.32 7.07 8.73
CA ARG A 92 23.31 6.06 9.80
C ARG A 92 24.56 5.20 9.71
N TYR A 93 25.21 4.94 10.85
CA TYR A 93 26.44 4.15 10.91
C TYR A 93 26.43 3.14 12.07
N ALA A 94 27.14 2.03 11.86
CA ALA A 94 27.31 0.98 12.86
C ALA A 94 28.63 1.12 13.63
N ASN A 95 29.73 1.38 12.93
CA ASN A 95 31.10 1.36 13.46
C ASN A 95 31.80 2.72 13.34
N ALA A 96 32.84 2.93 14.14
CA ALA A 96 33.66 4.14 14.11
C ALA A 96 34.40 4.34 12.77
N ASP A 97 34.79 3.25 12.09
CA ASP A 97 35.47 3.34 10.79
C ASP A 97 34.54 3.85 9.69
N VAL A 98 33.28 3.43 9.72
CA VAL A 98 32.24 3.94 8.81
C VAL A 98 31.97 5.42 9.09
N PHE A 99 32.00 5.84 10.35
CA PHE A 99 31.85 7.26 10.70
C PHE A 99 32.99 8.12 10.12
N LYS A 100 34.25 7.64 10.18
CA LYS A 100 35.39 8.33 9.55
C LYS A 100 35.20 8.45 8.04
N LEU A 101 34.74 7.37 7.38
CA LEU A 101 34.43 7.37 5.96
C LEU A 101 33.35 8.39 5.60
N ILE A 102 32.23 8.42 6.35
CA ILE A 102 31.14 9.41 6.19
C ILE A 102 31.66 10.84 6.27
N ARG A 103 32.63 11.13 7.13
CA ARG A 103 33.20 12.48 7.27
C ARG A 103 34.14 12.89 6.15
N SER A 104 34.71 11.92 5.43
CA SER A 104 35.51 12.15 4.21
C SER A 104 34.69 12.22 2.92
N LEU A 105 33.43 11.77 2.93
CA LEU A 105 32.58 11.72 1.75
C LEU A 105 32.12 13.12 1.29
N PRO A 106 32.16 13.42 -0.02
CA PRO A 106 31.56 14.64 -0.57
C PRO A 106 30.03 14.66 -0.40
N ASN A 107 29.46 15.87 -0.35
CA ASN A 107 28.02 16.04 -0.13
C ASN A 107 27.15 15.40 -1.23
N GLU A 108 27.64 15.34 -2.47
CA GLU A 108 26.92 14.68 -3.58
C GLU A 108 26.66 13.19 -3.31
N TYR A 109 27.67 12.47 -2.79
CA TYR A 109 27.52 11.08 -2.39
C TYR A 109 26.59 10.93 -1.19
N VAL A 110 26.68 11.84 -0.21
CA VAL A 110 25.76 11.86 0.95
C VAL A 110 24.31 11.98 0.49
N GLN A 111 24.01 12.90 -0.42
CA GLN A 111 22.66 13.03 -0.98
C GLN A 111 22.22 11.80 -1.76
N SER A 112 23.15 11.15 -2.49
CA SER A 112 22.87 9.91 -3.22
C SER A 112 22.50 8.78 -2.26
N TYR A 113 23.23 8.60 -1.16
CA TYR A 113 22.90 7.63 -0.11
C TYR A 113 21.58 7.95 0.60
N LEU A 114 21.32 9.22 0.89
CA LEU A 114 20.04 9.65 1.47
C LEU A 114 18.86 9.41 0.51
N ALA A 115 19.07 9.58 -0.79
CA ALA A 115 18.04 9.37 -1.81
C ALA A 115 17.62 7.89 -1.89
N LEU A 116 18.56 6.95 -1.73
CA LEU A 116 18.24 5.52 -1.65
C LEU A 116 17.31 5.19 -0.48
N ARG A 117 17.42 5.92 0.64
CA ARG A 117 16.53 5.79 1.82
C ARG A 117 15.26 6.65 1.71
N ASN A 118 15.03 7.35 0.61
CA ASN A 118 13.98 8.38 0.48
C ASN A 118 14.06 9.47 1.58
N ALA A 119 15.28 9.82 2.01
CA ALA A 119 15.55 10.83 3.03
C ALA A 119 16.33 12.05 2.49
N ALA A 120 16.53 12.13 1.16
CA ALA A 120 17.19 13.28 0.54
C ALA A 120 16.28 14.51 0.55
N VAL A 121 16.84 15.65 0.95
CA VAL A 121 16.13 16.94 0.94
C VAL A 121 16.38 17.60 -0.40
N VAL A 122 15.41 17.48 -1.32
CA VAL A 122 15.42 18.21 -2.59
C VAL A 122 14.71 19.55 -2.38
N LEU A 123 15.48 20.63 -2.31
CA LEU A 123 14.93 21.98 -2.36
C LEU A 123 14.42 22.23 -3.79
N LYS A 124 13.11 22.49 -3.92
CA LYS A 124 12.46 22.89 -5.17
C LYS A 124 12.21 24.39 -5.18
#